data_AF-A0A958IHA4-F1
#
_entry.id   AF-A0A958IHA4-F1
#
_cell.length_a   1.000
_cell.length_b   1.000
_cell.length_c   1.000
_cell.angle_alpha   90.00
_cell.angle_beta   90.00
_cell.angle_gamma   90.00
#
_symmetry.space_group_name_H-M   'P 1'
#
loop_
_entity.id
_entity.type
_entity.pdbx_description
1 polymer ?
#
loop_
_entity_poly.entity_id
_entity_poly.type
_entity_poly.pdbx_seq_one_letter_code
_entity_poly.pdbx_strand_id
1 'polypeptide(L)'
;MSLLFYKVLHLVGIIMLFAALGGAIVRAVLAQQSPKLEKFVLMNHGLALLIILIAGFGQLAKIGMTFAGWVIVKMFIWLIMGALILPIKKKPELNIVWWITALVLGTVAAIMGVYKPF
;
A
#
# COMPACT_ATOMS: atom_id res chain seq x y z
N MET A 1 7.34 -18.06 -13.81
CA MET A 1 7.53 -16.59 -13.73
C MET A 1 8.85 -16.24 -13.08
N SER A 2 9.51 -15.17 -13.54
CA SER A 2 10.83 -14.73 -13.07
C SER A 2 10.76 -13.86 -11.81
N LEU A 3 11.87 -13.70 -11.09
CA LEU A 3 11.95 -12.76 -9.96
C LEU A 3 11.63 -11.32 -10.40
N LEU A 4 12.08 -10.94 -11.60
CA LEU A 4 11.84 -9.61 -12.18
C LEU A 4 10.34 -9.37 -12.39
N PHE A 5 9.60 -10.38 -12.87
CA PHE A 5 8.15 -10.28 -13.03
C PHE A 5 7.45 -9.93 -11.71
N TYR A 6 7.76 -10.67 -10.63
CA TYR A 6 7.17 -10.38 -9.32
C TYR A 6 7.61 -9.02 -8.77
N LYS A 7 8.86 -8.58 -9.04
CA LYS A 7 9.32 -7.25 -8.64
C LYS A 7 8.52 -6.14 -9.32
N VAL A 8 8.29 -6.25 -10.64
CA VAL A 8 7.46 -5.29 -11.39
C VAL A 8 6.04 -5.31 -10.87
N LEU A 9 5.45 -6.49 -10.70
CA LEU A 9 4.08 -6.63 -10.21
C LEU A 9 3.90 -6.04 -8.80
N HIS A 10 4.88 -6.21 -7.91
CA HIS A 10 4.87 -5.61 -6.58
C HIS A 10 4.91 -4.09 -6.65
N LEU A 11 5.74 -3.51 -7.53
CA LEU A 11 5.80 -2.07 -7.74
C LEU A 11 4.50 -1.51 -8.33
N VAL A 12 3.87 -2.21 -9.28
CA VAL A 12 2.55 -1.85 -9.80
C VAL A 12 1.52 -1.76 -8.67
N GLY A 13 1.48 -2.77 -7.81
CA GLY A 13 0.61 -2.75 -6.63
C GLY A 13 0.90 -1.56 -5.70
N ILE A 14 2.16 -1.24 -5.45
CA ILE A 14 2.54 -0.07 -4.63
C ILE A 14 2.04 1.24 -5.27
N ILE A 15 2.26 1.43 -6.58
CA ILE A 15 1.80 2.63 -7.29
C ILE A 15 0.28 2.76 -7.20
N MET A 16 -0.45 1.67 -7.41
CA MET A 16 -1.91 1.65 -7.28
C MET A 16 -2.36 2.00 -5.85
N LEU A 17 -1.68 1.47 -4.82
CA LEU A 17 -2.01 1.74 -3.42
C LEU A 17 -1.88 3.24 -3.10
N PHE A 18 -0.78 3.86 -3.49
CA PHE A 18 -0.55 5.29 -3.27
C PHE A 18 -1.52 6.17 -4.06
N ALA A 19 -1.81 5.82 -5.31
CA ALA A 19 -2.81 6.52 -6.11
C ALA A 19 -4.21 6.44 -5.47
N ALA A 20 -4.59 5.26 -4.98
CA ALA A 20 -5.88 5.07 -4.33
C ALA A 20 -5.99 5.81 -2.99
N LEU A 21 -4.94 5.80 -2.16
CA LEU A 21 -4.91 6.55 -0.90
C LEU A 21 -4.94 8.07 -1.12
N GLY A 22 -4.14 8.58 -2.07
CA GLY A 22 -4.18 10.00 -2.44
C GLY A 22 -5.55 10.41 -2.97
N GLY A 23 -6.14 9.60 -3.85
CA GLY A 23 -7.51 9.80 -4.33
C GLY A 23 -8.55 9.77 -3.22
N ALA A 24 -8.42 8.88 -2.24
CA ALA A 24 -9.30 8.82 -1.07
C ALA A 24 -9.19 10.10 -0.22
N ILE A 25 -7.98 10.59 0.04
CA ILE A 25 -7.75 11.81 0.83
C ILE A 25 -8.35 13.04 0.12
N VAL A 26 -8.00 13.28 -1.15
CA VAL A 26 -8.49 14.45 -1.90
C VAL A 26 -10.01 14.45 -1.97
N ARG A 27 -10.62 13.29 -2.25
CA ARG A 27 -12.08 13.17 -2.28
C ARG A 27 -12.74 13.48 -0.95
N ALA A 28 -12.15 12.99 0.14
CA ALA A 28 -12.68 13.20 1.49
C ALA A 28 -12.65 14.69 1.86
N VAL A 29 -11.60 15.42 1.45
CA VAL A 29 -11.48 16.88 1.65
C VAL A 29 -12.47 17.67 0.79
N LEU A 30 -12.59 17.33 -0.49
CA LEU A 30 -13.48 18.03 -1.42
C LEU A 30 -14.96 17.68 -1.24
N ALA A 31 -15.30 16.84 -0.26
CA ALA A 31 -16.64 16.31 -0.01
C ALA A 31 -17.32 15.77 -1.30
N GLN A 32 -16.53 15.17 -2.20
CA GLN A 32 -16.99 14.83 -3.54
C GLN A 32 -17.92 13.60 -3.51
N GLN A 33 -19.21 13.85 -3.72
CA GLN A 33 -20.25 12.81 -3.78
C GLN A 33 -20.31 12.18 -5.18
N SER A 34 -19.39 11.25 -5.44
CA SER A 34 -19.40 10.41 -6.65
C SER A 34 -19.29 8.95 -6.27
N PRO A 35 -20.42 8.20 -6.19
CA PRO A 35 -20.43 6.80 -5.82
C PRO A 35 -19.58 5.92 -6.75
N LYS A 36 -19.56 6.25 -8.05
CA LYS A 36 -18.75 5.55 -9.05
C LYS A 36 -17.25 5.72 -8.77
N LEU A 37 -16.81 6.94 -8.50
CA LEU A 37 -15.40 7.21 -8.20
C LEU A 37 -14.99 6.61 -6.85
N GLU A 38 -15.88 6.66 -5.85
CA GLU A 38 -15.64 6.01 -4.56
C GLU A 38 -15.42 4.51 -4.69
N LYS A 39 -16.32 3.83 -5.42
CA LYS A 39 -16.19 2.41 -5.69
C LYS A 39 -14.88 2.11 -6.43
N PHE A 40 -14.51 2.93 -7.41
CA PHE A 40 -13.24 2.78 -8.14
C PHE A 40 -12.02 2.90 -7.21
N VAL A 41 -11.99 3.91 -6.33
CA VAL A 41 -10.89 4.11 -5.37
C VAL A 41 -10.77 2.95 -4.40
N LEU A 42 -11.88 2.51 -3.80
CA LEU A 42 -11.88 1.40 -2.84
C LEU A 42 -11.49 0.07 -3.49
N MET A 43 -11.96 -0.18 -4.71
CA MET A 43 -11.59 -1.38 -5.46
C MET A 43 -10.11 -1.39 -5.82
N ASN A 44 -9.56 -0.26 -6.29
CA ASN A 44 -8.14 -0.14 -6.59
C ASN A 44 -7.29 -0.30 -5.33
N HIS A 45 -7.70 0.26 -4.20
CA HIS A 45 -7.00 0.11 -2.91
C HIS A 45 -6.93 -1.36 -2.47
N GLY A 46 -8.07 -2.07 -2.49
CA GLY A 46 -8.11 -3.49 -2.13
C GLY A 46 -7.31 -4.37 -3.11
N LEU A 47 -7.46 -4.13 -4.42
CA LEU A 47 -6.71 -4.86 -5.45
C LEU A 47 -5.20 -4.60 -5.36
N ALA A 48 -4.80 -3.36 -5.09
CA ALA A 48 -3.41 -2.99 -4.90
C ALA A 48 -2.77 -3.79 -3.76
N LEU A 49 -3.42 -3.89 -2.61
CA LEU A 49 -2.92 -4.69 -1.47
C LEU A 49 -2.81 -6.17 -1.81
N LEU A 50 -3.80 -6.72 -2.52
CA LEU A 50 -3.76 -8.11 -2.96
C LEU A 50 -2.56 -8.36 -3.88
N ILE A 51 -2.33 -7.47 -4.86
CA ILE A 51 -1.20 -7.53 -5.78
C ILE A 51 0.13 -7.42 -5.01
N ILE A 52 0.25 -6.46 -4.08
CA ILE A 52 1.43 -6.28 -3.23
C ILE A 52 1.76 -7.57 -2.49
N LEU A 53 0.77 -8.20 -1.84
CA LEU A 53 1.00 -9.41 -1.05
C LEU A 53 1.36 -10.60 -1.94
N ILE A 54 0.58 -10.89 -2.98
CA ILE A 54 0.84 -12.01 -3.90
C ILE A 54 2.22 -11.86 -4.54
N ALA A 55 2.53 -10.65 -5.05
CA ALA A 55 3.81 -10.41 -5.69
C ALA A 55 4.97 -10.47 -4.68
N GLY A 56 4.79 -9.92 -3.48
CA GLY A 56 5.79 -9.94 -2.41
C GLY A 56 6.14 -11.35 -1.97
N PHE A 57 5.14 -12.20 -1.71
CA PHE A 57 5.38 -13.62 -1.41
C PHE A 57 5.96 -14.37 -2.60
N GLY A 58 5.55 -14.03 -3.83
CA GLY A 58 6.17 -14.55 -5.04
C GLY A 58 7.66 -14.23 -5.13
N GLN A 59 8.09 -13.02 -4.74
CA GLN A 59 9.52 -12.67 -4.66
C GLN A 59 10.24 -13.49 -3.59
N LEU A 60 9.66 -13.62 -2.39
CA LEU A 60 10.24 -14.40 -1.28
C LEU A 60 10.48 -15.86 -1.67
N ALA A 61 9.48 -16.49 -2.31
CA ALA A 61 9.59 -17.85 -2.81
C ALA A 61 10.71 -18.00 -3.86
N LYS A 62 10.96 -16.98 -4.68
CA LYS A 62 12.01 -17.01 -5.71
C LYS A 62 13.42 -16.85 -5.15
N ILE A 63 13.58 -16.17 -4.02
CA ILE A 63 14.89 -16.01 -3.36
C ILE A 63 15.12 -17.04 -2.24
N GLY A 64 14.18 -17.95 -2.01
CA GLY A 64 14.28 -18.97 -0.95
C GLY A 64 14.25 -18.40 0.47
N MET A 65 13.67 -17.19 0.65
CA MET A 65 13.64 -16.51 1.94
C MET A 65 12.27 -16.65 2.60
N THR A 66 12.27 -16.82 3.91
CA THR A 66 11.06 -16.92 4.74
C THR A 66 10.83 -15.62 5.52
N PHE A 67 10.07 -15.67 6.62
CA PHE A 67 9.68 -14.52 7.45
C PHE A 67 10.86 -13.94 8.26
N ALA A 68 11.86 -13.38 7.57
CA ALA A 68 12.84 -12.50 8.19
C ALA A 68 12.13 -11.29 8.82
N GLY A 69 12.75 -10.64 9.81
CA GLY A 69 12.05 -9.59 10.55
C GLY A 69 11.69 -8.39 9.66
N TRP A 70 12.52 -8.04 8.66
CA TRP A 70 12.18 -7.00 7.68
C TRP A 70 10.93 -7.33 6.86
N VAL A 71 10.66 -8.61 6.61
CA VAL A 71 9.44 -9.08 5.93
C VAL A 71 8.22 -8.85 6.81
N ILE A 72 8.33 -9.23 8.09
CA ILE A 72 7.26 -9.07 9.08
C ILE A 72 6.89 -7.59 9.22
N VAL A 73 7.88 -6.70 9.34
CA VAL A 73 7.65 -5.25 9.39
C VAL A 73 6.88 -4.77 8.15
N LYS A 74 7.28 -5.19 6.94
CA LYS A 74 6.56 -4.80 5.72
C LYS A 74 5.11 -5.31 5.71
N MET A 75 4.86 -6.53 6.19
CA MET A 75 3.49 -7.05 6.28
C MET A 75 2.61 -6.20 7.19
N PHE A 76 3.13 -5.81 8.36
CA PHE A 76 2.41 -4.89 9.25
C PHE A 76 2.17 -3.54 8.61
N ILE A 77 3.14 -2.98 7.87
CA ILE A 77 2.95 -1.73 7.13
C ILE A 77 1.82 -1.86 6.12
N TRP A 78 1.80 -2.93 5.31
CA TRP A 78 0.71 -3.14 4.34
C TRP A 78 -0.65 -3.31 5.01
N LEU A 79 -0.71 -3.97 6.16
CA LEU A 79 -1.94 -4.08 6.95
C LEU A 79 -2.42 -2.71 7.45
N ILE A 80 -1.52 -1.88 7.98
CA ILE A 80 -1.83 -0.52 8.43
C ILE A 80 -2.31 0.34 7.25
N MET A 81 -1.63 0.27 6.10
CA MET A 81 -2.04 0.98 4.89
C MET A 81 -3.40 0.50 4.34
N GLY A 82 -3.75 -0.77 4.60
CA GLY A 82 -5.09 -1.30 4.33
C GLY A 82 -6.15 -0.71 5.26
N ALA A 83 -5.86 -0.60 6.55
CA ALA A 83 -6.76 0.00 7.52
C ALA A 83 -6.91 1.52 7.32
N LEU A 84 -5.91 2.20 6.76
CA LEU A 84 -5.82 3.67 6.67
C LEU A 84 -6.99 4.32 5.92
N ILE A 85 -7.67 3.59 5.03
CA ILE A 85 -8.83 4.13 4.30
C ILE A 85 -10.02 4.47 5.22
N LEU A 86 -10.16 3.79 6.35
CA LEU A 86 -11.23 4.00 7.31
C LEU A 86 -11.11 5.36 8.04
N PRO A 87 -9.97 5.70 8.69
CA PRO A 87 -9.82 7.00 9.32
C PRO A 87 -9.79 8.15 8.30
N ILE A 88 -9.28 7.94 7.08
CA ILE A 88 -9.34 8.96 6.00
C ILE A 88 -10.79 9.40 5.75
N LYS A 89 -11.73 8.45 5.68
CA LYS A 89 -13.15 8.75 5.47
C LYS A 89 -13.83 9.37 6.68
N LYS A 90 -13.41 8.98 7.89
CA LYS A 90 -14.02 9.43 9.15
C LYS A 90 -13.51 10.79 9.63
N LYS A 91 -12.27 11.13 9.28
CA LYS A 91 -11.55 12.34 9.74
C LYS A 91 -10.87 13.04 8.55
N PRO A 92 -11.63 13.58 7.59
CA PRO A 92 -11.09 14.26 6.41
C PRO A 92 -10.30 15.53 6.74
N GLU A 93 -10.53 16.13 7.92
CA GLU A 93 -9.81 17.31 8.42
C GLU A 93 -8.32 17.02 8.70
N LEU A 94 -7.95 15.75 8.93
CA LEU A 94 -6.57 15.31 9.16
C LEU A 94 -5.85 14.93 7.85
N ASN A 95 -6.26 15.50 6.71
CA ASN A 95 -5.77 15.14 5.38
C ASN A 95 -4.24 15.17 5.23
N ILE A 96 -3.55 16.23 5.69
CA ILE A 96 -2.09 16.32 5.67
C ILE A 96 -1.46 15.20 6.51
N VAL A 97 -2.03 14.90 7.67
CA VAL A 97 -1.54 13.82 8.55
C VAL A 97 -1.66 12.48 7.85
N TRP A 98 -2.78 12.18 7.20
CA TRP A 98 -2.96 10.93 6.45
C TRP A 98 -2.02 10.84 5.25
N TRP A 99 -1.79 11.95 4.56
CA TRP A 99 -0.86 12.00 3.44
C TRP A 99 0.58 11.70 3.88
N ILE A 100 1.05 12.39 4.93
CA ILE A 100 2.39 12.20 5.49
C ILE A 100 2.52 10.77 6.04
N THR A 101 1.49 10.26 6.73
CA THR A 101 1.48 8.89 7.26
C THR A 101 1.68 7.87 6.15
N ALA A 102 0.95 8.01 5.04
CA ALA A 102 1.11 7.12 3.89
C ALA A 102 2.54 7.17 3.32
N LEU A 103 3.12 8.36 3.17
CA LEU A 103 4.49 8.54 2.67
C LEU A 103 5.53 7.95 3.63
N VAL A 104 5.41 8.20 4.94
CA VAL A 104 6.33 7.65 5.94
C VAL A 104 6.28 6.13 5.96
N LEU A 105 5.08 5.54 5.99
CA LEU A 105 4.90 4.09 5.93
C LEU A 105 5.50 3.50 4.64
N GLY A 106 5.26 4.13 3.50
CA GLY A 106 5.87 3.74 2.21
C GLY A 106 7.38 3.76 2.23
N THR A 107 7.96 4.85 2.73
CA THR A 107 9.42 5.02 2.84
C THR A 107 10.02 3.96 3.75
N VAL A 108 9.42 3.69 4.90
CA VAL A 108 9.89 2.62 5.80
C VAL A 108 9.81 1.26 5.10
N ALA A 109 8.70 0.96 4.40
CA ALA A 109 8.57 -0.30 3.66
C ALA A 109 9.61 -0.43 2.52
N ALA A 110 9.95 0.68 1.87
CA ALA A 110 10.99 0.74 0.85
C ALA A 110 12.39 0.47 1.46
N ILE A 111 12.73 1.16 2.55
CA ILE A 111 13.99 0.94 3.29
C ILE A 111 14.11 -0.53 3.71
N MET A 112 13.06 -1.10 4.31
CA MET A 112 13.04 -2.52 4.71
C MET A 112 13.27 -3.46 3.51
N GLY A 113 12.62 -3.19 2.37
CA GLY A 113 12.74 -4.03 1.17
C GLY A 113 14.09 -3.91 0.45
N VAL A 114 14.71 -2.74 0.49
CA VAL A 114 16.02 -2.48 -0.13
C VAL A 114 17.12 -3.09 0.73
N TYR A 115 17.23 -2.64 1.98
CA TYR A 115 18.37 -2.95 2.85
C TYR A 115 18.25 -4.31 3.55
N LYS A 116 17.03 -4.81 3.80
CA LYS A 116 16.77 -6.12 4.45
C LYS A 116 17.62 -6.34 5.72
N PRO A 117 17.58 -5.44 6.71
CA PRO A 117 18.60 -5.38 7.77
C PRO A 117 18.57 -6.51 8.81
N PHE A 118 17.49 -7.31 8.91
CA PHE A 118 17.32 -8.39 9.89
C PHE A 118 16.21 -9.38 9.48
#